data_AF-U1YIP0-F1
#
_entry.id   AF-U1YIP0-F1
#
_cell.length_a   1.000
_cell.length_b   1.000
_cell.length_c   1.000
_cell.angle_alpha   90.00
_cell.angle_beta   90.00
_cell.angle_gamma   90.00
#
_symmetry.space_group_name_H-M   'P 1'
#
loop_
_entity.id
_entity.type
_entity.pdbx_description
1 polymer ?
#
loop_
_entity_poly.entity_id
_entity_poly.type
_entity_poly.pdbx_seq_one_letter_code
_entity_poly.pdbx_strand_id
1 'polypeptide(L)'
;WWLPSHGSLGQLDIVDMIVIFFLSVALPVFLLWIWLTTYYVLDENNLIIKCGPFRKTIPLNTIKSVKKTMNPLSSPALSLKRLEIIHGQHSMTLISPKNRDEFIKILQRRCPQAKVFP
;
A
#
# COMPACT_ATOMS: atom_id res chain seq x y z
N TRP A 1 -54.56 6.38 -20.09
CA TRP A 1 -53.39 7.05 -19.48
C TRP A 1 -53.17 6.52 -18.07
N TRP A 2 -52.78 5.24 -17.94
CA TRP A 2 -52.53 4.61 -16.65
C TRP A 2 -51.02 4.57 -16.41
N LEU A 3 -50.53 5.43 -15.51
CA LEU A 3 -49.16 5.39 -15.00
C LEU A 3 -49.24 4.79 -13.59
N PRO A 4 -48.56 3.67 -13.30
CA PRO A 4 -48.50 3.16 -11.94
C PRO A 4 -47.63 4.11 -11.12
N SER A 5 -48.27 4.79 -10.17
CA SER A 5 -47.61 5.54 -9.11
C SER A 5 -46.92 4.56 -8.15
N HIS A 6 -45.73 4.08 -8.51
CA HIS A 6 -44.81 3.54 -7.50
C HIS A 6 -44.16 4.72 -6.78
N GLY A 7 -44.89 5.24 -5.81
CA GLY A 7 -44.31 6.03 -4.75
C GLY A 7 -43.43 5.13 -3.89
N SER A 8 -42.12 5.30 -3.97
CA SER A 8 -41.16 4.84 -2.96
C SER A 8 -39.98 5.81 -2.81
N LEU A 9 -40.23 7.12 -2.93
CA LEU A 9 -39.20 8.14 -2.69
C LEU A 9 -38.77 8.26 -1.20
N GLY A 10 -39.07 7.28 -0.33
CA GLY A 10 -38.70 7.36 1.09
C GLY A 10 -38.90 6.12 1.96
N GLN A 11 -39.22 4.95 1.42
CA GLN A 11 -39.34 3.71 2.20
C GLN A 11 -38.20 2.78 1.80
N LEU A 12 -37.16 2.67 2.62
CA LEU A 12 -36.07 1.72 2.40
C LEU A 12 -36.59 0.31 2.74
N ASP A 13 -36.55 -0.61 1.78
CA ASP A 13 -37.00 -1.99 2.00
C ASP A 13 -36.04 -2.74 2.94
N ILE A 14 -36.51 -3.83 3.57
CA ILE A 14 -35.66 -4.67 4.45
C ILE A 14 -34.43 -5.18 3.68
N VAL A 15 -34.59 -5.47 2.39
CA VAL A 15 -33.48 -5.87 1.50
C VAL A 15 -32.46 -4.74 1.38
N ASP A 16 -32.90 -3.50 1.17
CA ASP A 16 -32.02 -2.33 1.09
C ASP A 16 -31.29 -2.09 2.40
N MET A 17 -31.97 -2.25 3.54
CA MET A 17 -31.34 -2.12 4.86
C MET A 17 -30.25 -3.18 5.08
N ILE A 18 -30.49 -4.43 4.67
CA ILE A 18 -29.49 -5.50 4.74
C ILE A 18 -28.30 -5.17 3.84
N VAL A 19 -28.55 -4.72 2.60
CA VAL A 19 -27.48 -4.35 1.66
C VAL A 19 -26.65 -3.19 2.19
N ILE A 20 -27.28 -2.14 2.71
CA ILE A 20 -26.60 -0.97 3.29
C ILE A 20 -25.78 -1.37 4.51
N PHE A 21 -26.33 -2.20 5.39
CA PHE A 21 -25.61 -2.69 6.56
C PHE A 21 -24.36 -3.49 6.15
N PHE A 22 -24.49 -4.44 5.22
CA PHE A 22 -23.36 -5.21 4.72
C PHE A 22 -22.31 -4.32 4.07
N LEU A 23 -22.72 -3.35 3.24
CA LEU A 23 -21.78 -2.44 2.58
C LEU A 23 -21.05 -1.55 3.60
N SER A 24 -21.78 -1.03 4.59
CA SER A 24 -21.24 -0.15 5.63
C SER A 24 -20.25 -0.84 6.56
N VAL A 25 -20.34 -2.17 6.73
CA VAL A 25 -19.40 -2.96 7.56
C VAL A 25 -18.30 -3.58 6.71
N ALA A 26 -18.62 -4.12 5.53
CA ALA A 26 -17.64 -4.79 4.67
C ALA A 26 -16.56 -3.83 4.16
N LEU A 27 -16.94 -2.61 3.76
CA LEU A 27 -15.98 -1.60 3.29
C LEU A 27 -14.93 -1.21 4.35
N PRO A 28 -15.29 -0.80 5.59
CA PRO A 28 -14.29 -0.47 6.60
C PRO A 28 -13.50 -1.69 7.05
N VAL A 29 -14.10 -2.89 7.13
CA VAL A 29 -13.33 -4.11 7.44
C VAL A 29 -12.29 -4.40 6.35
N PHE A 30 -12.66 -4.26 5.07
CA PHE A 30 -11.74 -4.42 3.95
C PHE A 30 -10.62 -3.36 3.97
N LEU A 31 -10.96 -2.11 4.24
CA LEU A 31 -9.98 -1.02 4.38
C LEU A 31 -9.04 -1.27 5.56
N LEU A 32 -9.58 -1.69 6.72
CA LEU A 32 -8.81 -2.02 7.92
C LEU A 32 -7.84 -3.19 7.65
N TRP A 33 -8.31 -4.22 6.93
CA TRP A 33 -7.49 -5.36 6.52
C TRP A 33 -6.29 -4.93 5.64
N ILE A 34 -6.53 -4.08 4.64
CA ILE A 34 -5.46 -3.53 3.80
C ILE A 34 -4.46 -2.74 4.65
N TRP A 35 -4.96 -1.95 5.59
CA TRP A 35 -4.12 -1.15 6.49
C TRP A 35 -3.24 -2.01 7.40
N LEU A 36 -3.81 -3.04 8.05
CA LEU A 36 -3.10 -3.94 8.95
C LEU A 36 -2.11 -4.88 8.24
N THR A 37 -2.35 -5.19 6.97
CA THR A 37 -1.54 -6.16 6.21
C THR A 37 -0.35 -5.50 5.47
N THR A 38 -0.13 -4.19 5.66
CA THR A 38 1.01 -3.51 5.05
C THR A 38 2.27 -3.66 5.90
N TYR A 39 3.19 -4.53 5.49
CA TYR A 39 4.46 -4.76 6.19
C TYR A 39 5.62 -5.04 5.22
N TYR A 40 6.83 -4.81 5.72
CA TYR A 40 8.08 -5.00 4.97
C TYR A 40 8.93 -6.02 5.71
N VAL A 41 9.30 -7.11 5.05
CA VAL A 41 10.20 -8.12 5.60
C VAL A 41 11.49 -8.12 4.80
N LEU A 42 12.62 -7.98 5.49
CA LEU A 42 13.93 -8.22 4.91
C LEU A 42 14.38 -9.64 5.26
N ASP A 43 14.37 -10.50 4.25
CA ASP A 43 14.95 -11.83 4.28
C ASP A 43 16.46 -11.76 4.00
N GLU A 44 17.18 -12.89 4.07
CA GLU A 44 18.63 -12.96 3.83
C GLU A 44 19.01 -12.37 2.47
N ASN A 45 18.26 -12.72 1.42
CA ASN A 45 18.56 -12.34 0.04
C ASN A 45 17.46 -11.48 -0.61
N ASN A 46 16.32 -11.27 0.05
CA ASN A 46 15.14 -10.66 -0.56
C ASN A 46 14.50 -9.59 0.33
N LEU A 47 14.06 -8.49 -0.28
CA LEU A 47 13.14 -7.53 0.30
C LEU A 47 11.71 -7.90 -0.11
N ILE A 48 10.89 -8.32 0.85
CA ILE A 48 9.49 -8.64 0.64
C ILE A 48 8.65 -7.46 1.09
N ILE A 49 7.93 -6.87 0.15
CA ILE A 49 6.99 -5.78 0.36
C ILE A 49 5.60 -6.38 0.29
N LYS A 50 4.84 -6.34 1.39
CA LYS A 50 3.43 -6.75 1.40
C LYS A 50 2.55 -5.53 1.68
N CYS A 51 1.54 -5.34 0.86
CA CYS A 51 0.55 -4.28 0.98
C CYS A 51 -0.84 -4.87 0.70
N GLY A 52 -1.55 -5.24 1.76
CA GLY A 52 -2.83 -5.94 1.60
C GLY A 52 -2.67 -7.26 0.81
N PRO A 53 -3.45 -7.48 -0.26
CA PRO A 53 -3.35 -8.67 -1.10
C PRO A 53 -2.11 -8.64 -2.02
N PHE A 54 -1.47 -7.48 -2.20
CA PHE A 54 -0.31 -7.36 -3.06
C PHE A 54 0.96 -7.76 -2.32
N ARG A 55 1.71 -8.68 -2.92
CA ARG A 55 3.04 -9.10 -2.46
C ARG A 55 4.05 -8.88 -3.56
N LYS A 56 5.12 -8.14 -3.26
CA LYS A 56 6.24 -7.89 -4.17
C LYS A 56 7.53 -8.34 -3.52
N THR A 57 8.27 -9.21 -4.19
CA THR A 57 9.58 -9.69 -3.73
C THR A 57 10.65 -9.07 -4.62
N ILE A 58 11.63 -8.41 -4.01
CA ILE A 58 12.74 -7.75 -4.68
C ILE A 58 14.04 -8.36 -4.17
N PRO A 59 14.82 -9.05 -5.02
CA PRO A 59 16.13 -9.57 -4.61
C PRO A 59 17.09 -8.43 -4.23
N LEU A 60 17.74 -8.56 -3.08
CA LEU A 60 18.65 -7.54 -2.54
C LEU A 60 19.85 -7.27 -3.46
N ASN A 61 20.32 -8.28 -4.20
CA ASN A 61 21.39 -8.15 -5.20
C ASN A 61 21.00 -7.24 -6.38
N THR A 62 19.71 -7.12 -6.69
CA THR A 62 19.23 -6.27 -7.79
C THR A 62 19.05 -4.81 -7.38
N ILE A 63 19.12 -4.51 -6.08
CA ILE A 63 18.98 -3.13 -5.58
C ILE A 63 20.22 -2.34 -5.98
N LYS A 64 20.01 -1.31 -6.79
CA LYS A 64 21.06 -0.42 -7.33
C LYS A 64 21.21 0.84 -6.49
N SER A 65 20.09 1.42 -6.06
CA SER A 65 20.12 2.63 -5.25
C SER A 65 18.89 2.78 -4.36
N VAL A 66 19.10 3.55 -3.30
CA VAL A 66 18.08 3.89 -2.30
C VAL A 66 18.15 5.39 -2.05
N LYS A 67 17.02 6.10 -2.22
CA LYS A 67 16.96 7.56 -2.09
C LYS A 67 15.80 7.99 -1.21
N LYS A 68 16.02 8.98 -0.32
CA LYS A 68 14.92 9.60 0.43
C LYS A 68 14.14 10.50 -0.50
N THR A 69 12.82 10.33 -0.58
CA THR A 69 11.96 11.21 -1.36
C THR A 69 10.79 11.72 -0.51
N MET A 70 10.51 13.00 -0.68
CA MET A 70 9.36 13.67 -0.06
C MET A 70 8.28 13.99 -1.08
N ASN A 71 8.41 13.49 -2.32
CA ASN A 71 7.53 13.89 -3.41
C ASN A 71 6.12 13.26 -3.26
N PRO A 72 5.06 14.04 -3.03
CA PRO A 72 3.69 13.54 -2.86
C PRO A 72 3.02 13.15 -4.18
N LEU A 73 3.61 13.47 -5.34
CA LEU A 73 2.94 13.48 -6.64
C LEU A 73 2.57 12.10 -7.24
N SER A 74 2.91 10.97 -6.63
CA SER A 74 2.74 9.65 -7.28
C SER A 74 1.79 8.65 -6.62
N SER A 75 1.18 8.97 -5.47
CA SER A 75 0.04 8.18 -4.91
C SER A 75 -0.51 8.80 -3.63
N PRO A 76 -1.78 8.59 -3.28
CA PRO A 76 -2.28 8.86 -1.93
C PRO A 76 -1.71 7.81 -0.97
N ALA A 77 -0.84 8.22 -0.03
CA ALA A 77 -0.48 7.40 1.14
C ALA A 77 -0.35 8.31 2.36
N LEU A 78 -0.77 7.81 3.53
CA LEU A 78 -0.94 8.55 4.79
C LEU A 78 0.38 9.10 5.41
N SER A 79 1.52 8.91 4.75
CA SER A 79 2.83 9.41 5.18
C SER A 79 3.63 9.94 3.98
N LEU A 80 4.01 11.21 4.04
CA LEU A 80 4.75 11.97 3.03
C LEU A 80 6.25 11.60 2.97
N LYS A 81 6.74 10.73 3.86
CA LYS A 81 8.15 10.32 3.95
C LYS A 81 8.37 8.99 3.23
N ARG A 82 8.63 9.02 1.93
CA ARG A 82 8.88 7.81 1.13
C ARG A 82 10.38 7.53 0.97
N LEU A 83 10.68 6.28 0.68
CA LEU A 83 11.98 5.79 0.27
C LEU A 83 11.83 5.19 -1.12
N GLU A 84 12.63 5.69 -2.04
CA GLU A 84 12.71 5.20 -3.41
C GLU A 84 13.80 4.13 -3.49
N ILE A 85 13.42 2.95 -3.98
CA ILE A 85 14.32 1.83 -4.21
C ILE A 85 14.33 1.53 -5.70
N ILE A 86 15.50 1.69 -6.34
CA ILE A 86 15.73 1.31 -7.74
C ILE A 86 16.31 -0.09 -7.76
N HIS A 87 15.68 -0.99 -8.50
CA HIS A 87 16.08 -2.38 -8.64
C HIS A 87 15.97 -2.89 -10.08
N GLY A 88 16.73 -3.95 -10.40
CA GLY A 88 16.72 -4.59 -11.71
C GLY A 88 17.16 -3.67 -12.84
N GLN A 89 16.59 -3.85 -14.04
CA GLN A 89 17.00 -3.05 -15.22
C GLN A 89 16.51 -1.60 -15.15
N HIS A 90 15.24 -1.35 -14.78
CA HIS A 90 14.67 0.01 -14.60
C HIS A 90 13.44 0.02 -13.66
N SER A 91 13.35 -0.90 -12.71
CA SER A 91 12.20 -0.93 -11.81
C SER A 91 12.40 0.02 -10.63
N MET A 92 11.45 0.93 -10.44
CA MET A 92 11.39 1.80 -9.27
C MET A 92 10.29 1.30 -8.33
N THR A 93 10.55 1.31 -7.02
CA THR A 93 9.53 0.99 -6.02
C THR A 93 9.62 1.98 -4.88
N LEU A 94 8.48 2.62 -4.60
CA LEU A 94 8.33 3.55 -3.48
C LEU A 94 7.77 2.78 -2.29
N ILE A 95 8.49 2.84 -1.18
CA ILE A 95 8.04 2.28 0.09
C ILE A 95 7.96 3.39 1.14
N SER A 96 7.12 3.21 2.14
CA SER A 96 7.00 4.13 3.28
C SER A 96 7.20 3.34 4.57
N PRO A 97 8.46 2.97 4.92
CA PRO A 97 8.75 2.26 6.14
C PRO A 97 8.52 3.17 7.35
N LYS A 98 8.02 2.59 8.45
CA LYS A 98 7.74 3.32 9.70
C LYS A 98 8.98 4.07 10.24
N ASN A 99 10.15 3.43 10.17
CA ASN A 99 11.43 4.02 10.56
C ASN A 99 12.41 4.04 9.38
N ARG A 100 12.44 5.17 8.66
CA ARG A 100 13.21 5.30 7.41
C ARG A 100 14.72 5.18 7.62
N ASP A 101 15.25 5.82 8.65
CA ASP A 101 16.70 5.85 8.88
C ASP A 101 17.23 4.49 9.35
N GLU A 102 16.46 3.78 10.18
CA GLU A 102 16.76 2.41 10.56
C GLU A 102 16.72 1.46 9.35
N PHE A 103 15.67 1.58 8.52
CA PHE A 103 15.52 0.77 7.32
C PHE A 103 16.69 0.96 6.34
N ILE A 104 17.13 2.21 6.13
CA ILE A 104 18.31 2.52 5.31
C ILE A 104 19.58 1.91 5.90
N LYS A 105 19.80 2.00 7.23
CA LYS A 105 20.96 1.38 7.88
C LYS A 105 20.99 -0.14 7.68
N ILE A 106 19.84 -0.80 7.78
CA ILE A 106 19.74 -2.25 7.55
C ILE A 106 20.04 -2.56 6.08
N LEU A 107 19.47 -1.80 5.14
CA LEU A 107 19.74 -1.96 3.71
C LEU A 107 21.22 -1.73 3.36
N GLN A 108 21.87 -0.72 3.95
CA GLN A 108 23.30 -0.47 3.73
C GLN A 108 24.16 -1.64 4.18
N ARG A 109 23.80 -2.29 5.30
CA ARG A 109 24.52 -3.47 5.80
C ARG A 109 24.32 -4.69 4.92
N ARG A 110 23.11 -4.90 4.39
CA ARG A 110 22.78 -6.09 3.57
C ARG A 110 23.08 -5.92 2.07
N CYS A 111 23.12 -4.69 1.58
CA CYS A 111 23.37 -4.35 0.18
C CYS A 111 24.54 -3.36 0.07
N PRO A 112 25.79 -3.78 0.32
CA PRO A 112 26.95 -2.90 0.21
C PRO A 112 27.13 -2.33 -1.21
N GLN A 113 26.60 -2.98 -2.24
CA GLN A 113 26.62 -2.52 -3.63
C GLN A 113 25.63 -1.38 -3.92
N ALA A 114 24.62 -1.19 -3.08
CA ALA A 114 23.56 -0.22 -3.33
C ALA A 114 24.03 1.20 -2.96
N LYS A 115 23.89 2.15 -3.88
CA LYS A 115 24.19 3.57 -3.60
C LYS A 115 23.07 4.18 -2.78
N VAL A 116 23.40 4.67 -1.58
CA VAL A 116 22.44 5.39 -0.74
C VAL A 116 22.61 6.89 -0.92
N PHE A 117 21.53 7.54 -1.33
CA PHE A 117 21.46 8.98 -1.47
C PHE A 117 20.78 9.60 -0.24
N PRO A 118 21.25 10.77 0.21
CA PRO A 118 20.65 11.49 1.34
C PRO A 118 19.20 11.91 1.07
#